data_AF-A0A6P0HFR9-F1
#
_entry.id   AF-A0A6P0HFR9-F1
#
_cell.length_a   1.000
_cell.length_b   1.000
_cell.length_c   1.000
_cell.angle_alpha   90.00
_cell.angle_beta   90.00
_cell.angle_gamma   90.00
#
_symmetry.space_group_name_H-M   'P 1'
#
loop_
_entity.id
_entity.type
_entity.pdbx_description
1 polymer ?
#
loop_
_entity_poly.entity_id
_entity_poly.type
_entity_poly.pdbx_seq_one_letter_code
_entity_poly.pdbx_strand_id
1 'polypeptide(L)'
;MARRAAGIVVGIVGAAAVGTIGGLAAGGGGAAAADRSTERAPGWVPPGDTVVAVTGDADNGFSIEHHDGTTLHPPTLSEATAECGEYDTEVQVAVCTAEVETWYRDLADLQVAIAWARHDAGGGGRGTVHAG
;
A
#
# COMPACT_ATOMS: atom_id res chain seq x y z
N MET A 1 -33.87 -17.84 -7.72
CA MET A 1 -34.74 -17.03 -6.84
C MET A 1 -34.73 -17.61 -5.43
N ALA A 2 -34.08 -16.94 -4.47
CA ALA A 2 -34.32 -17.12 -3.05
C ALA A 2 -33.78 -15.87 -2.32
N ARG A 3 -34.69 -14.96 -1.97
CA ARG A 3 -34.40 -13.78 -1.14
C ARG A 3 -34.44 -14.22 0.32
N ARG A 4 -33.41 -13.93 1.11
CA ARG A 4 -33.49 -13.99 2.58
C ARG A 4 -33.48 -12.58 3.15
N ALA A 5 -34.37 -12.39 4.11
CA ALA A 5 -34.94 -11.14 4.57
C ALA A 5 -33.99 -10.34 5.47
N ALA A 6 -34.24 -9.03 5.47
CA ALA A 6 -33.66 -8.02 6.32
C ALA A 6 -34.06 -8.20 7.80
N GLY A 7 -33.15 -7.82 8.70
CA GLY A 7 -33.41 -7.57 10.11
C GLY A 7 -32.65 -6.33 10.56
N ILE A 8 -33.33 -5.19 10.56
CA ILE A 8 -32.89 -3.93 11.16
C ILE A 8 -33.20 -4.00 12.65
N VAL A 9 -32.22 -3.79 13.52
CA VAL A 9 -32.46 -3.45 14.93
C VAL A 9 -31.85 -2.07 15.19
N VAL A 10 -32.73 -1.08 15.24
CA VAL A 10 -32.47 0.27 15.75
C VAL A 10 -32.65 0.23 17.26
N GLY A 11 -31.63 0.64 18.01
CA GLY A 11 -31.64 0.75 19.47
C GLY A 11 -31.15 2.13 19.93
N ILE A 12 -32.05 3.10 19.79
CA ILE A 12 -32.31 4.35 20.55
C ILE A 12 -31.23 4.88 21.52
N VAL A 13 -30.95 6.18 21.32
CA VAL A 13 -30.21 7.16 22.12
C VAL A 13 -30.80 7.40 23.54
N GLY A 14 -29.93 7.65 24.53
CA GLY A 14 -30.23 8.45 25.72
C GLY A 14 -29.30 8.13 26.89
N ALA A 15 -28.81 9.03 27.73
CA ALA A 15 -28.79 10.49 27.82
C ALA A 15 -27.74 10.81 28.93
N ALA A 16 -27.19 12.01 28.88
CA ALA A 16 -26.15 12.53 29.78
C ALA A 16 -26.54 12.61 31.27
N ALA A 17 -25.57 12.65 32.20
CA ALA A 17 -25.10 13.91 32.83
C ALA A 17 -24.33 13.72 34.17
N VAL A 18 -23.44 14.69 34.44
CA VAL A 18 -22.96 15.23 35.74
C VAL A 18 -21.91 14.47 36.58
N GLY A 19 -20.64 14.89 36.42
CA GLY A 19 -19.86 15.61 37.44
C GLY A 19 -19.47 14.97 38.78
N THR A 20 -18.18 14.73 38.98
CA THR A 20 -17.49 14.92 40.29
C THR A 20 -16.08 15.46 40.07
N ILE A 21 -15.85 16.68 40.56
CA ILE A 21 -14.53 17.28 40.82
C ILE A 21 -13.99 16.67 42.12
N GLY A 22 -12.69 16.33 42.15
CA GLY A 22 -11.92 16.26 43.40
C GLY A 22 -11.28 14.90 43.70
N GLY A 23 -9.94 14.88 43.73
CA GLY A 23 -9.20 13.76 44.30
C GLY A 23 -7.74 13.65 43.86
N LEU A 24 -6.91 14.66 44.15
CA LEU A 24 -5.46 14.45 44.24
C LEU A 24 -5.19 13.54 45.45
N ALA A 25 -4.73 12.31 45.22
CA ALA A 25 -4.11 11.50 46.26
C ALA A 25 -2.91 10.76 45.64
N ALA A 26 -1.72 11.20 46.04
CA ALA A 26 -0.47 10.54 45.79
C ALA A 26 -0.49 9.12 46.39
N GLY A 27 -0.45 8.11 45.52
CA GLY A 27 -0.17 6.73 45.87
C GLY A 27 1.16 6.34 45.25
N GLY A 28 2.25 6.46 46.01
CA GLY A 28 3.54 5.87 45.67
C GLY A 28 3.41 4.35 45.67
N GLY A 29 3.19 3.77 44.49
CA GLY A 29 3.35 2.35 44.22
C GLY A 29 4.48 2.19 43.24
N GLY A 30 5.60 1.62 43.68
CA GLY A 30 6.79 1.40 42.85
C GLY A 30 6.41 0.68 41.57
N ALA A 31 6.64 1.34 40.43
CA ALA A 31 6.64 0.67 39.14
C ALA A 31 7.85 -0.26 39.13
N ALA A 32 7.64 -1.52 39.52
CA ALA A 32 8.50 -2.59 39.05
C ALA A 32 8.48 -2.48 37.53
N ALA A 33 9.59 -2.01 36.95
CA ALA A 33 9.82 -2.08 35.53
C ALA A 33 9.85 -3.57 35.19
N ALA A 34 8.67 -4.12 34.90
CA ALA A 34 8.58 -5.36 34.18
C ALA A 34 9.35 -5.10 32.89
N ASP A 35 10.52 -5.73 32.79
CA ASP A 35 11.25 -5.90 31.56
C ASP A 35 10.30 -6.62 30.61
N ARG A 36 9.46 -5.83 29.93
CA ARG A 36 8.76 -6.24 28.73
C ARG A 36 9.83 -6.27 27.67
N SER A 37 10.72 -7.26 27.77
CA SER A 37 11.38 -7.85 26.62
C SER A 37 10.23 -8.32 25.76
N THR A 38 9.72 -7.39 24.96
CA THR A 38 8.68 -7.66 23.99
C THR A 38 9.40 -8.56 23.03
N GLU A 39 9.18 -9.88 23.11
CA GLU A 39 9.59 -10.80 22.07
C GLU A 39 9.15 -10.14 20.77
N ARG A 40 10.12 -9.66 20.00
CA ARG A 40 9.84 -8.96 18.77
C ARG A 40 9.16 -10.01 17.91
N ALA A 41 7.86 -9.84 17.70
CA ALA A 41 7.11 -10.69 16.80
C ALA A 41 7.95 -10.85 15.53
N PRO A 42 8.05 -12.09 14.98
CA PRO A 42 8.86 -12.32 13.79
C PRO A 42 8.55 -11.23 12.78
N GLY A 43 9.60 -10.55 12.31
CA GLY A 43 9.44 -9.43 11.40
C GLY A 43 8.62 -9.87 10.21
N TRP A 44 7.70 -9.02 9.75
CA TRP A 44 6.97 -9.27 8.52
C TRP A 44 7.97 -9.48 7.37
N VAL A 45 7.77 -10.54 6.59
CA VAL A 45 8.53 -10.86 5.38
C VAL A 45 7.57 -10.74 4.19
N PRO A 46 7.91 -9.96 3.16
CA PRO A 46 7.09 -9.87 1.95
C PRO A 46 6.95 -11.23 1.24
N PRO A 47 5.80 -11.51 0.61
CA PRO A 47 5.67 -12.58 -0.39
C PRO A 47 6.78 -12.50 -1.46
N GLY A 48 7.20 -13.64 -2.01
CA GLY A 48 8.30 -13.69 -2.98
C GLY A 48 8.06 -12.87 -4.25
N ASP A 49 6.80 -12.81 -4.70
CA ASP A 49 6.30 -12.03 -5.83
C ASP A 49 6.07 -10.55 -5.51
N THR A 50 6.50 -10.06 -4.34
CA THR A 50 6.43 -8.64 -4.04
C THR A 50 7.43 -7.88 -4.93
N VAL A 51 6.94 -6.93 -5.73
CA VAL A 51 7.82 -6.03 -6.49
C VAL A 51 8.58 -5.12 -5.53
N VAL A 52 9.92 -5.19 -5.58
CA VAL A 52 10.81 -4.41 -4.71
C VAL A 52 11.52 -3.29 -5.47
N ALA A 53 11.66 -3.40 -6.78
CA ALA A 53 12.18 -2.33 -7.63
C ALA A 53 11.58 -2.39 -9.05
N VAL A 54 11.40 -1.22 -9.64
CA VAL A 54 11.11 -1.03 -11.06
C VAL A 54 12.13 -0.04 -11.60
N THR A 55 12.86 -0.40 -12.66
CA THR A 55 13.88 0.46 -13.30
C THR A 55 13.64 0.53 -14.80
N GLY A 56 14.26 1.52 -15.47
CA GLY A 56 14.03 1.77 -16.90
C GLY A 56 12.83 2.67 -17.16
N ASP A 57 12.37 2.66 -18.41
CA ASP A 57 11.29 3.50 -18.91
C ASP A 57 10.55 2.81 -20.08
N ALA A 58 9.46 3.42 -20.55
CA ALA A 58 8.60 2.83 -21.57
C ALA A 58 9.28 2.69 -22.95
N ASP A 59 10.22 3.58 -23.28
CA ASP A 59 10.89 3.61 -24.59
C ASP A 59 12.04 2.61 -24.66
N ASN A 60 12.78 2.46 -23.56
CA ASN A 60 13.97 1.60 -23.48
C ASN A 60 13.71 0.24 -22.81
N GLY A 61 12.52 0.06 -22.23
CA GLY A 61 12.11 -1.14 -21.51
C GLY A 61 12.23 -0.99 -20.00
N PHE A 62 11.29 -1.61 -19.29
CA PHE A 62 11.32 -1.71 -17.83
C PHE A 62 12.00 -2.99 -17.36
N SER A 63 12.52 -2.97 -16.14
CA SER A 63 12.92 -4.18 -15.39
C SER A 63 12.23 -4.18 -14.03
N ILE A 64 11.56 -5.28 -13.70
CA ILE A 64 10.75 -5.45 -12.48
C ILE A 64 11.41 -6.52 -11.62
N GLU A 65 11.99 -6.11 -10.49
CA GLU A 65 12.63 -7.01 -9.52
C GLU A 65 11.65 -7.39 -8.41
N HIS A 66 11.59 -8.69 -8.09
CA HIS A 66 10.76 -9.24 -7.03
C HIS A 66 11.60 -9.60 -5.80
N HIS A 67 10.92 -9.72 -4.66
CA HIS A 67 11.54 -9.99 -3.36
C HIS A 67 12.28 -11.35 -3.31
N ASP A 68 11.84 -12.34 -4.09
CA ASP A 68 12.54 -13.62 -4.23
C ASP A 68 13.81 -13.56 -5.10
N GLY A 69 14.14 -12.38 -5.63
CA GLY A 69 15.30 -12.13 -6.47
C GLY A 69 15.06 -12.38 -7.97
N THR A 70 13.85 -12.74 -8.38
CA THR A 70 13.51 -12.87 -9.80
C THR A 70 13.32 -11.50 -10.45
N THR A 71 13.66 -11.40 -11.74
CA THR A 71 13.48 -10.18 -12.53
C THR A 71 12.67 -10.48 -13.78
N LEU A 72 11.67 -9.64 -14.07
CA LEU A 72 10.91 -9.66 -15.31
C LEU A 72 11.30 -8.47 -16.18
N HIS A 73 11.45 -8.72 -17.47
CA HIS A 73 11.74 -7.72 -18.49
C HIS A 73 10.61 -7.73 -19.51
N PRO A 74 9.54 -6.93 -19.29
CA PRO A 74 8.53 -6.76 -20.31
C PRO A 74 9.10 -6.19 -21.60
N PRO A 75 8.38 -6.33 -22.74
CA PRO A 75 8.73 -5.63 -23.97
C PRO A 75 8.81 -4.11 -23.75
N THR A 76 9.27 -3.37 -24.75
CA THR A 76 9.10 -1.90 -24.79
C THR A 76 7.64 -1.55 -25.12
N LEU A 77 7.24 -0.30 -24.84
CA LEU A 77 5.92 0.19 -25.22
C LEU A 77 5.68 0.07 -26.73
N SER A 78 6.71 0.36 -27.53
CA SER A 78 6.62 0.25 -28.99
C SER A 78 6.39 -1.18 -29.47
N GLU A 79 7.03 -2.16 -28.85
CA GLU A 79 6.84 -3.58 -29.16
C GLU A 79 5.45 -4.06 -28.72
N ALA A 80 5.04 -3.72 -27.49
CA ALA A 80 3.74 -4.12 -26.95
C ALA A 80 2.55 -3.51 -27.74
N THR A 81 2.67 -2.25 -28.17
CA THR A 81 1.63 -1.60 -28.98
C THR A 81 1.63 -2.08 -30.44
N ALA A 82 2.77 -2.54 -30.98
CA ALA A 82 2.81 -3.14 -32.31
C ALA A 82 1.95 -4.41 -32.40
N GLU A 83 1.97 -5.25 -31.36
CA GLU A 83 1.14 -6.46 -31.28
C GLU A 83 -0.37 -6.15 -31.28
N CYS A 84 -0.78 -4.95 -30.83
CA CYS A 84 -2.18 -4.53 -30.88
C CYS A 84 -2.71 -4.35 -32.32
N GLY A 85 -1.84 -4.21 -33.33
CA GLY A 85 -2.24 -4.07 -34.73
C GLY A 85 -2.84 -5.34 -35.33
N GLU A 86 -2.67 -6.50 -34.67
CA GLU A 86 -3.12 -7.81 -35.17
C GLU A 86 -4.61 -8.10 -34.88
N TYR A 87 -5.29 -7.25 -34.11
CA TYR A 87 -6.72 -7.42 -33.83
C TYR A 87 -7.61 -7.11 -35.04
N ASP A 88 -8.71 -7.86 -35.18
CA ASP A 88 -9.60 -7.80 -36.35
C ASP A 88 -10.41 -6.49 -36.48
N THR A 89 -10.55 -5.72 -35.40
CA THR A 89 -11.41 -4.52 -35.39
C THR A 89 -10.71 -3.32 -34.78
N GLU A 90 -10.99 -2.13 -35.30
CA GLU A 90 -10.43 -0.86 -34.82
C GLU A 90 -10.69 -0.64 -33.32
N VAL A 91 -11.86 -1.07 -32.81
CA VAL A 91 -12.19 -0.96 -31.39
C VAL A 91 -11.29 -1.85 -30.54
N GLN A 92 -10.99 -3.08 -30.98
CA GLN A 92 -10.09 -3.97 -30.26
C GLN A 92 -8.66 -3.44 -30.25
N VAL A 93 -8.18 -2.90 -31.39
CA VAL A 93 -6.87 -2.24 -31.48
C VAL A 93 -6.81 -1.09 -30.47
N ALA A 94 -7.82 -0.19 -30.46
CA ALA A 94 -7.84 0.96 -29.56
C ALA A 94 -7.88 0.56 -28.08
N VAL A 95 -8.65 -0.47 -27.71
CA VAL A 95 -8.70 -0.99 -26.34
C VAL A 95 -7.35 -1.59 -25.95
N CYS A 96 -6.75 -2.42 -26.80
CA CYS A 96 -5.43 -3.00 -26.55
C CYS A 96 -4.37 -1.91 -26.34
N THR A 97 -4.30 -0.92 -27.23
CA THR A 97 -3.34 0.19 -27.11
C THR A 97 -3.52 0.94 -25.79
N ALA A 98 -4.76 1.25 -25.40
CA ALA A 98 -5.04 1.96 -24.16
C ALA A 98 -4.67 1.15 -22.91
N GLU A 99 -4.91 -0.17 -22.93
CA GLU A 99 -4.52 -1.08 -21.85
C GLU A 99 -3.00 -1.14 -21.72
N VAL A 100 -2.29 -1.31 -22.85
CA VAL A 100 -0.83 -1.32 -22.88
C VAL A 100 -0.26 0.01 -22.37
N GLU A 101 -0.66 1.15 -22.93
CA GLU A 101 -0.19 2.47 -22.50
C GLU A 101 -0.46 2.74 -21.00
N THR A 102 -1.58 2.26 -20.49
CA THR A 102 -1.91 2.38 -19.06
C THR A 102 -0.99 1.54 -18.20
N TRP A 103 -0.74 0.30 -18.60
CA TRP A 103 0.17 -0.57 -17.88
C TRP A 103 1.60 0.01 -17.78
N TYR A 104 2.14 0.59 -18.87
CA TYR A 104 3.46 1.25 -18.82
C TYR A 104 3.47 2.52 -17.98
N ARG A 105 2.38 3.29 -17.97
CA ARG A 105 2.22 4.45 -17.07
C ARG A 105 2.22 4.03 -15.61
N ASP A 106 1.49 2.97 -15.29
CA ASP A 106 1.39 2.45 -13.93
C ASP A 106 2.74 1.89 -13.44
N LEU A 107 3.58 1.35 -14.32
CA LEU A 107 4.96 0.97 -13.98
C LEU A 107 5.83 2.17 -13.59
N ALA A 108 5.72 3.29 -14.30
CA ALA A 108 6.42 4.51 -13.94
C ALA A 108 5.94 5.05 -12.59
N ASP A 109 4.64 5.03 -12.33
CA ASP A 109 4.07 5.43 -11.05
C ASP A 109 4.52 4.51 -9.91
N LEU A 110 4.59 3.20 -10.15
CA LEU A 110 5.10 2.23 -9.18
C LEU A 110 6.57 2.47 -8.84
N GLN A 111 7.41 2.78 -9.84
CA GLN A 111 8.81 3.17 -9.63
C GLN A 111 8.92 4.36 -8.67
N VAL A 112 8.12 5.41 -8.89
CA VAL A 112 8.09 6.61 -8.03
C VAL A 112 7.59 6.26 -6.63
N ALA A 113 6.53 5.46 -6.52
CA ALA A 113 5.97 5.05 -5.23
C ALA A 113 6.99 4.26 -4.39
N ILE A 114 7.74 3.34 -5.00
CA ILE A 114 8.81 2.59 -4.32
C ILE A 114 9.92 3.53 -3.86
N ALA A 115 10.34 4.47 -4.70
CA ALA A 115 11.37 5.45 -4.34
C ALA A 115 10.92 6.31 -3.14
N TRP A 116 9.67 6.77 -3.13
CA TRP A 116 9.11 7.53 -2.03
C TRP A 116 9.01 6.73 -0.73
N ALA A 117 8.54 5.47 -0.80
CA ALA A 117 8.46 4.59 0.36
C ALA A 117 9.83 4.36 1.01
N ARG A 118 10.88 4.18 0.19
CA ARG A 118 12.27 4.06 0.68
C ARG A 118 12.77 5.34 1.34
N HIS A 119 12.43 6.50 0.78
CA HIS A 119 12.78 7.80 1.35
C HIS A 119 12.11 8.03 2.73
N ASP A 120 10.83 7.68 2.88
CA ASP A 120 10.14 7.77 4.18
C ASP A 120 10.71 6.78 5.21
N ALA A 121 10.98 5.54 4.79
CA ALA A 121 11.59 4.53 5.64
C ALA A 121 12.99 4.95 6.14
N GLY A 122 13.76 5.65 5.30
CA GLY A 122 15.06 6.23 5.65
C GLY A 122 15.00 7.47 6.54
N GLY A 123 13.80 7.93 6.94
CA GLY A 123 13.62 9.09 7.82
C GLY A 123 13.64 10.44 7.11
N GLY A 124 13.69 10.48 5.77
CA GLY A 124 13.68 11.73 5.01
C GLY A 124 12.30 12.42 4.94
N GLY A 125 11.21 11.68 5.17
CA GLY A 125 9.83 12.20 5.13
C GLY A 125 9.27 12.68 6.47
N ARG A 126 9.78 12.14 7.59
CA ARG A 126 9.38 12.52 8.95
C ARG A 126 10.36 13.54 9.52
N GLY A 127 10.27 14.78 9.03
CA GLY A 127 10.81 15.91 9.76
C GLY A 127 10.29 15.85 11.20
N THR A 128 11.22 15.90 12.15
CA THR A 128 11.00 16.03 13.59
C THR A 128 9.85 16.98 13.90
N VAL A 129 8.65 16.44 14.17
CA VAL A 129 7.65 17.18 14.93
C VAL A 129 8.14 17.15 16.36
N HIS A 130 8.96 18.14 16.73
CA HIS A 130 9.29 18.42 18.11
C HIS A 130 7.99 18.69 18.85
N ALA A 131 7.57 17.75 19.71
CA ALA A 131 6.69 18.08 20.82
C ALA A 131 7.42 19.11 21.68
N GLY A 132 6.73 20.22 21.96
CA GLY A 132 7.29 21.44 22.55
C GLY A 132 7.77 21.33 23.99
#